data_AF-A0A1G8AVW2-F1
#
_entry.id   AF-A0A1G8AVW2-F1
#
_cell.length_a   1.000
_cell.length_b   1.000
_cell.length_c   1.000
_cell.angle_alpha   90.00
_cell.angle_beta   90.00
_cell.angle_gamma   90.00
#
_symmetry.space_group_name_H-M   'P 1'
#
loop_
_entity.id
_entity.type
_entity.pdbx_description
1 polymer ?
#
loop_
_entity_poly.entity_id
_entity_poly.type
_entity_poly.pdbx_seq_one_letter_code
_entity_poly.pdbx_strand_id
1 'polypeptide(L)'
;MKKLVLTMVALVAMVTTSFAQFSTITRSDIDNFLNSYSSSSVTYNVPTVTYSVPTVTYSVPKVTYSVPSTVNHNTTTVSGYTRSNGTYVQSHVRTMPNNTNWDNFSTKGNSNPFTGSTGYRARDYSGGAYNYGAGHTIHTGSRGGQYYYNSNGNKTYVPKRNL
;
A
#
# COMPACT_ATOMS: atom_id res chain seq x y z
N MET A 1 48.98 110.02 -4.46
CA MET A 1 48.73 109.31 -5.73
C MET A 1 49.88 108.34 -6.07
N LYS A 2 50.11 107.29 -5.25
CA LYS A 2 51.08 106.20 -5.55
C LYS A 2 50.69 104.84 -4.92
N LYS A 3 49.46 104.67 -4.43
CA LYS A 3 48.97 103.41 -3.83
C LYS A 3 48.00 102.63 -4.74
N LEU A 4 47.85 103.04 -6.00
CA LEU A 4 46.89 102.46 -6.95
C LEU A 4 47.52 101.62 -8.09
N VAL A 5 48.86 101.52 -8.17
CA VAL A 5 49.54 100.82 -9.28
C VAL A 5 50.10 99.45 -8.87
N LEU A 6 50.25 99.16 -7.57
CA LEU A 6 50.91 97.92 -7.13
C LEU A 6 49.96 96.72 -6.99
N THR A 7 48.65 96.93 -6.83
CA THR A 7 47.67 95.84 -6.73
C THR A 7 47.26 95.26 -8.09
N MET A 8 47.45 96.01 -9.18
CA MET A 8 47.21 95.54 -10.56
C MET A 8 48.36 94.71 -11.16
N VAL A 9 49.51 94.63 -10.48
CA VAL A 9 50.63 93.73 -10.86
C VAL A 9 50.49 92.35 -10.23
N ALA A 10 49.83 92.25 -9.06
CA ALA A 10 49.61 90.98 -8.36
C ALA A 10 48.58 90.07 -9.05
N LEU A 11 47.69 90.61 -9.88
CA LEU A 11 46.63 89.84 -10.55
C LEU A 11 47.08 89.20 -11.88
N VAL A 12 48.17 89.67 -12.49
CA VAL A 12 48.66 89.18 -13.81
C VAL A 12 49.76 88.11 -13.69
N ALA A 13 50.42 87.97 -12.53
CA ALA A 13 51.48 86.97 -12.33
C ALA A 13 51.01 85.62 -11.76
N MET A 14 49.77 85.50 -11.25
CA MET A 14 49.27 84.27 -10.63
C MET A 14 48.60 83.27 -11.59
N VAL A 15 48.60 83.52 -12.90
CA VAL A 15 47.93 82.64 -13.89
C VAL A 15 48.88 81.59 -14.51
N THR A 16 50.19 81.55 -14.19
CA THR A 16 51.13 80.69 -14.95
C THR A 16 51.96 79.65 -14.20
N THR A 17 51.77 79.36 -12.91
CA THR A 17 52.60 78.32 -12.26
C THR A 17 51.83 77.44 -11.26
N SER A 18 51.14 76.42 -11.77
CA SER A 18 50.76 75.21 -11.01
C SER A 18 50.42 74.05 -11.97
N PHE A 19 51.38 73.59 -12.78
CA PHE A 19 51.29 72.24 -13.34
C PHE A 19 51.76 71.26 -12.26
N ALA A 20 50.84 70.52 -11.65
CA ALA A 20 51.19 69.45 -10.72
C ALA A 20 51.95 68.35 -11.47
N GLN A 21 53.12 67.97 -10.95
CA GLN A 21 53.90 66.84 -11.46
C GLN A 21 53.25 65.53 -11.00
N PHE A 22 52.90 64.64 -11.92
CA PHE A 22 52.50 63.27 -11.60
C PHE A 22 53.75 62.38 -11.52
N SER A 23 53.92 61.64 -10.42
CA SER A 23 54.95 60.60 -10.32
C SER A 23 54.53 59.37 -11.15
N THR A 24 55.47 58.78 -11.88
CA THR A 24 55.25 57.55 -12.63
C THR A 24 55.51 56.34 -11.75
N ILE A 25 54.56 55.40 -11.72
CA ILE A 25 54.70 54.10 -11.05
C ILE A 25 55.83 53.34 -11.76
N THR A 26 56.82 52.88 -11.01
CA THR A 26 57.97 52.14 -11.58
C THR A 26 57.72 50.64 -11.55
N ARG A 27 58.39 49.89 -12.42
CA ARG A 27 58.28 48.43 -12.49
C ARG A 27 58.73 47.74 -11.19
N SER A 28 59.67 48.33 -10.46
CA SER A 28 60.08 47.88 -9.12
C SER A 28 58.98 48.03 -8.06
N ASP A 29 58.11 49.04 -8.18
CA ASP A 29 56.97 49.20 -7.27
C ASP A 29 55.95 48.07 -7.48
N ILE A 30 55.78 47.63 -8.74
CA ILE A 30 54.93 46.50 -9.11
C ILE A 30 55.54 45.19 -8.59
N ASP A 31 56.84 44.98 -8.77
CA ASP A 31 57.52 43.75 -8.33
C ASP A 31 57.52 43.60 -6.80
N ASN A 32 57.66 44.71 -6.05
CA ASN A 32 57.52 44.72 -4.59
C ASN A 32 56.09 44.41 -4.13
N PHE A 33 55.09 44.91 -4.84
CA PHE A 33 53.69 44.59 -4.56
C PHE A 33 53.41 43.10 -4.79
N LEU A 34 53.94 42.51 -5.87
CA LEU A 34 53.74 41.09 -6.17
C LEU A 34 54.47 40.16 -5.19
N ASN A 35 55.65 40.54 -4.70
CA ASN A 35 56.40 39.76 -3.72
C ASN A 35 55.77 39.73 -2.32
N SER A 36 54.82 40.61 -1.99
CA SER A 36 54.10 40.54 -0.72
C SER A 36 53.03 39.44 -0.68
N TYR A 37 52.70 38.82 -1.82
CA TYR A 37 51.62 37.82 -1.94
C TYR A 37 52.11 36.39 -2.20
N SER A 38 53.28 36.01 -1.68
CA SER A 38 53.68 34.60 -1.66
C SER A 38 52.80 33.82 -0.68
N SER A 39 51.74 33.21 -1.20
CA SER A 39 50.74 32.45 -0.44
C SER A 39 51.30 31.15 0.11
N SER A 40 51.28 30.99 1.43
CA SER A 40 51.49 29.70 2.10
C SER A 40 50.29 28.77 1.87
N SER A 41 50.50 27.54 1.40
CA SER A 41 49.44 26.53 1.30
C SER A 41 49.33 25.72 2.60
N VAL A 42 48.14 25.67 3.19
CA VAL A 42 47.82 24.82 4.35
C VAL A 42 47.07 23.59 3.86
N THR A 43 47.57 22.39 4.18
CA THR A 43 46.92 21.12 3.85
C THR A 43 46.11 20.63 5.06
N TYR A 44 44.82 20.32 4.88
CA TYR A 44 43.97 19.77 5.94
C TYR A 44 43.65 18.29 5.67
N ASN A 45 43.86 17.44 6.67
CA ASN A 45 43.36 16.06 6.66
C ASN A 45 41.86 16.06 7.00
N VAL A 46 41.02 15.58 6.07
CA VAL A 46 39.57 15.44 6.29
C VAL A 46 39.25 14.02 6.78
N PRO A 47 38.71 13.83 8.00
CA PRO A 47 38.26 12.52 8.46
C PRO A 47 36.95 12.12 7.76
N THR A 48 36.90 10.88 7.27
CA THR A 48 35.69 10.30 6.67
C THR A 48 34.83 9.65 7.75
N VAL A 49 33.54 10.02 7.82
CA VAL A 49 32.57 9.43 8.75
C VAL A 49 31.63 8.51 7.97
N THR A 50 31.61 7.23 8.30
CA THR A 50 30.67 6.24 7.77
C THR A 50 29.48 6.06 8.70
N TYR A 51 28.26 6.14 8.16
CA TYR A 51 27.03 5.90 8.89
C TYR A 51 26.41 4.56 8.50
N SER A 52 26.00 3.76 9.48
CA SER A 52 25.22 2.55 9.25
C SER A 52 23.75 2.90 9.05
N VAL A 53 23.17 2.57 7.89
CA VAL A 53 21.76 2.78 7.60
C VAL A 53 20.95 1.58 8.13
N PRO A 54 19.95 1.79 9.01
CA PRO A 54 19.12 0.69 9.49
C PRO A 54 18.13 0.23 8.41
N THR A 55 18.07 -1.07 8.19
CA THR A 55 17.10 -1.70 7.28
C THR A 55 15.75 -1.86 7.99
N VAL A 56 14.68 -1.32 7.42
CA VAL A 56 13.32 -1.49 7.94
C VAL A 56 12.62 -2.61 7.18
N THR A 57 12.27 -3.70 7.86
CA THR A 57 11.45 -4.78 7.32
C THR A 57 9.97 -4.51 7.60
N TYR A 58 9.17 -4.43 6.54
CA TYR A 58 7.71 -4.27 6.63
C TYR A 58 7.02 -5.63 6.53
N SER A 59 6.22 -5.98 7.53
CA SER A 59 5.31 -7.12 7.44
C SER A 59 4.13 -6.76 6.55
N VAL A 60 4.01 -7.38 5.38
CA VAL A 60 2.85 -7.20 4.50
C VAL A 60 1.64 -7.90 5.15
N PRO A 61 0.55 -7.19 5.46
CA PRO A 61 -0.66 -7.83 5.96
C PRO A 61 -1.22 -8.77 4.90
N LYS A 62 -1.45 -10.03 5.27
CA LYS A 62 -2.15 -11.01 4.44
C LYS A 62 -3.62 -10.59 4.34
N VAL A 63 -4.01 -9.98 3.22
CA VAL A 63 -5.41 -9.68 2.93
C VAL A 63 -6.10 -10.98 2.52
N THR A 64 -6.91 -11.55 3.41
CA THR A 64 -7.89 -12.57 3.04
C THR A 64 -9.10 -11.88 2.42
N TYR A 65 -9.28 -12.06 1.11
CA TYR A 65 -10.51 -11.66 0.43
C TYR A 65 -11.66 -12.56 0.92
N SER A 66 -12.58 -12.00 1.71
CA SER A 66 -13.89 -12.61 1.93
C SER A 66 -14.61 -12.61 0.58
N VAL A 67 -14.67 -13.77 -0.08
CA VAL A 67 -15.49 -13.95 -1.28
C VAL A 67 -16.90 -13.48 -0.91
N PRO A 68 -17.46 -12.47 -1.60
CA PRO A 68 -18.78 -11.95 -1.26
C PRO A 68 -19.78 -13.10 -1.17
N SER A 69 -20.53 -13.12 -0.06
CA SER A 69 -21.64 -14.05 0.17
C SER A 69 -22.74 -13.72 -0.84
N THR A 70 -22.74 -14.38 -2.00
CA THR A 70 -23.79 -14.25 -3.00
C THR A 70 -24.88 -15.27 -2.69
N VAL A 71 -25.74 -14.94 -1.75
CA VAL A 71 -26.94 -15.73 -1.47
C VAL A 71 -27.90 -15.65 -2.66
N ASN A 72 -28.60 -16.74 -2.95
CA ASN A 72 -29.66 -16.71 -3.94
C ASN A 72 -30.84 -15.89 -3.40
N HIS A 73 -31.17 -14.80 -4.08
CA HIS A 73 -32.29 -13.95 -3.70
C HIS A 73 -33.64 -14.59 -4.05
N ASN A 74 -33.67 -15.57 -4.97
CA ASN A 74 -34.87 -16.32 -5.29
C ASN A 74 -35.05 -17.46 -4.29
N THR A 75 -36.24 -17.54 -3.71
CA THR A 75 -36.56 -18.49 -2.64
C THR A 75 -37.79 -19.31 -2.97
N THR A 76 -37.92 -20.45 -2.31
CA THR A 76 -39.12 -21.29 -2.34
C THR A 76 -39.45 -21.78 -0.93
N THR A 77 -40.74 -21.94 -0.64
CA THR A 77 -41.22 -22.47 0.63
C THR A 77 -41.43 -23.97 0.52
N VAL A 78 -40.88 -24.71 1.47
CA VAL A 78 -41.09 -26.15 1.61
C VAL A 78 -42.13 -26.38 2.68
N SER A 79 -43.24 -27.03 2.31
CA SER A 79 -44.28 -27.42 3.26
C SER A 79 -43.73 -28.34 4.34
N GLY A 80 -44.28 -28.25 5.55
CA GLY A 80 -43.96 -29.17 6.63
C GLY A 80 -44.39 -30.60 6.31
N TYR A 81 -43.66 -31.58 6.84
CA TYR A 81 -43.91 -33.00 6.58
C TYR A 81 -43.42 -33.87 7.74
N THR A 82 -43.92 -35.10 7.83
CA THR A 82 -43.48 -36.08 8.85
C THR A 82 -42.49 -37.05 8.23
N ARG A 83 -41.32 -37.22 8.86
CA ARG A 83 -40.31 -38.21 8.43
C ARG A 83 -40.77 -39.63 8.75
N SER A 84 -40.20 -40.64 8.09
CA SER A 84 -40.51 -42.05 8.35
C SER A 84 -40.28 -42.49 9.79
N ASN A 85 -39.38 -41.82 10.51
CA ASN A 85 -39.12 -42.05 11.94
C ASN A 85 -40.10 -41.31 12.87
N GLY A 86 -41.19 -40.73 12.35
CA GLY A 86 -42.22 -40.01 13.10
C GLY A 86 -41.88 -38.56 13.46
N THR A 87 -40.66 -38.08 13.18
CA THR A 87 -40.29 -36.68 13.49
C THR A 87 -40.94 -35.70 12.52
N TYR A 88 -41.71 -34.73 13.04
CA TYR A 88 -42.27 -33.65 12.24
C TYR A 88 -41.20 -32.63 11.83
N VAL A 89 -41.27 -32.16 10.58
CA VAL A 89 -40.45 -31.09 10.01
C VAL A 89 -41.34 -29.90 9.75
N GLN A 90 -41.05 -28.77 10.37
CA GLN A 90 -41.79 -27.55 10.14
C GLN A 90 -41.55 -27.01 8.71
N SER A 91 -42.56 -26.31 8.19
CA SER A 91 -42.43 -25.52 6.96
C SER A 91 -41.27 -24.52 7.08
N HIS A 92 -40.47 -24.38 6.01
CA HIS A 92 -39.32 -23.48 6.00
C HIS A 92 -39.06 -22.90 4.61
N VAL A 93 -38.38 -21.75 4.59
CA VAL A 93 -37.93 -21.11 3.36
C VAL A 93 -36.51 -21.55 3.04
N ARG A 94 -36.26 -21.81 1.76
CA ARG A 94 -34.93 -22.12 1.24
C ARG A 94 -34.66 -21.37 -0.06
N THR A 95 -33.39 -21.27 -0.43
CA THR A 95 -32.97 -20.78 -1.75
C THR A 95 -33.47 -21.69 -2.86
N MET A 96 -33.69 -21.11 -4.04
CA MET A 96 -34.09 -21.87 -5.22
C MET A 96 -33.03 -22.95 -5.55
N PRO A 97 -33.43 -24.20 -5.86
CA PRO A 97 -32.48 -25.26 -6.16
C PRO A 97 -31.68 -24.95 -7.43
N ASN A 98 -30.37 -25.16 -7.38
CA ASN A 98 -29.50 -25.17 -8.55
C ASN A 98 -28.42 -26.26 -8.41
N ASN A 99 -27.46 -26.28 -9.33
CA ASN A 99 -26.43 -27.32 -9.40
C ASN A 99 -25.34 -27.22 -8.34
N THR A 100 -25.27 -26.16 -7.54
CA THR A 100 -24.27 -26.01 -6.48
C THR A 100 -24.93 -25.57 -5.19
N ASN A 101 -24.23 -25.70 -4.07
CA ASN A 101 -24.70 -25.14 -2.80
C ASN A 101 -24.17 -23.74 -2.50
N TRP A 102 -23.40 -23.10 -3.39
CA TRP A 102 -22.61 -21.92 -3.05
C TRP A 102 -23.44 -20.74 -2.53
N ASP A 103 -24.63 -20.59 -3.08
CA ASP A 103 -25.58 -19.52 -2.84
C ASP A 103 -26.69 -19.90 -1.85
N ASN A 104 -26.66 -21.11 -1.29
CA ASN A 104 -27.65 -21.55 -0.31
C ASN A 104 -27.46 -20.84 1.05
N PHE A 105 -28.56 -20.54 1.76
CA PHE A 105 -28.52 -19.93 3.10
C PHE A 105 -27.68 -20.74 4.11
N SER A 106 -27.67 -22.06 3.98
CA SER A 106 -26.96 -22.95 4.91
C SER A 106 -25.45 -23.07 4.65
N THR A 107 -24.96 -22.46 3.58
CA THR A 107 -23.56 -22.56 3.15
C THR A 107 -22.67 -21.60 3.92
N LYS A 108 -21.44 -22.03 4.20
CA LYS A 108 -20.49 -21.32 5.06
C LYS A 108 -20.25 -19.90 4.56
N GLY A 109 -20.50 -18.93 5.44
CA GLY A 109 -20.34 -17.50 5.20
C GLY A 109 -21.59 -16.80 4.65
N ASN A 110 -22.63 -17.56 4.28
CA ASN A 110 -23.89 -16.99 3.83
C ASN A 110 -24.83 -16.74 5.03
N SER A 111 -25.67 -15.72 4.92
CA SER A 111 -26.67 -15.40 5.95
C SER A 111 -28.08 -15.74 5.48
N ASN A 112 -28.89 -16.28 6.39
CA ASN A 112 -30.31 -16.51 6.17
C ASN A 112 -31.10 -15.25 6.60
N PRO A 113 -31.71 -14.48 5.67
CA PRO A 113 -32.45 -13.27 6.02
C PRO A 113 -33.73 -13.54 6.82
N PHE A 114 -34.27 -14.77 6.76
CA PHE A 114 -35.52 -15.11 7.46
C PHE A 114 -35.31 -15.50 8.93
N THR A 115 -34.12 -15.99 9.27
CA THR A 115 -33.82 -16.47 10.64
C THR A 115 -32.65 -15.76 11.30
N GLY A 116 -31.92 -14.90 10.57
CA GLY A 116 -30.68 -14.26 11.03
C GLY A 116 -29.50 -15.22 11.21
N SER A 117 -29.67 -16.51 10.91
CA SER A 117 -28.63 -17.52 11.13
C SER A 117 -27.56 -17.47 10.03
N THR A 118 -26.30 -17.71 10.39
CA THR A 118 -25.20 -17.88 9.43
C THR A 118 -25.04 -19.35 9.06
N GLY A 119 -24.86 -19.62 7.76
CA GLY A 119 -24.59 -20.94 7.23
C GLY A 119 -23.21 -21.47 7.63
N TYR A 120 -23.11 -22.78 7.71
CA TYR A 120 -21.91 -23.50 8.18
C TYR A 120 -21.52 -24.69 7.30
N ARG A 121 -22.34 -25.06 6.31
CA ARG A 121 -22.04 -26.16 5.39
C ARG A 121 -20.92 -25.78 4.42
N ALA A 122 -19.94 -26.65 4.21
CA ALA A 122 -18.89 -26.37 3.24
C ALA A 122 -19.46 -26.18 1.82
N ARG A 123 -18.81 -25.32 1.04
CA ARG A 123 -19.11 -25.12 -0.38
C ARG A 123 -18.74 -26.36 -1.18
N ASP A 124 -19.53 -26.67 -2.19
CA ASP A 124 -19.19 -27.68 -3.19
C ASP A 124 -17.83 -27.35 -3.82
N TYR A 125 -17.01 -28.38 -4.03
CA TYR A 125 -15.67 -28.33 -4.63
C TYR A 125 -14.68 -27.44 -3.85
N SER A 126 -14.88 -27.27 -2.55
CA SER A 126 -13.94 -26.60 -1.65
C SER A 126 -13.14 -27.59 -0.81
N GLY A 127 -11.99 -27.18 -0.27
CA GLY A 127 -11.21 -28.01 0.66
C GLY A 127 -12.03 -28.48 1.87
N GLY A 128 -12.99 -27.66 2.33
CA GLY A 128 -13.89 -28.03 3.43
C GLY A 128 -14.85 -29.18 3.10
N ALA A 129 -15.13 -29.45 1.82
CA ALA A 129 -16.01 -30.54 1.40
C ALA A 129 -15.42 -31.92 1.73
N TYR A 130 -14.09 -32.07 1.69
CA TYR A 130 -13.40 -33.33 1.96
C TYR A 130 -13.52 -33.81 3.41
N ASN A 131 -13.82 -32.89 4.35
CA ASN A 131 -14.07 -33.22 5.75
C ASN A 131 -15.41 -33.96 5.94
N TYR A 132 -16.37 -33.78 5.02
CA TYR A 132 -17.66 -34.45 5.09
C TYR A 132 -17.54 -35.89 4.59
N GLY A 133 -17.99 -36.84 5.42
CA GLY A 133 -17.86 -38.27 5.11
C GLY A 133 -16.41 -38.74 5.05
N ALA A 134 -15.50 -38.10 5.80
CA ALA A 134 -14.11 -38.56 5.91
C ALA A 134 -14.06 -40.03 6.35
N GLY A 135 -13.18 -40.82 5.72
CA GLY A 135 -13.08 -42.26 5.95
C GLY A 135 -14.19 -43.12 5.30
N HIS A 136 -15.17 -42.51 4.62
CA HIS A 136 -16.23 -43.23 3.93
C HIS A 136 -16.05 -43.18 2.41
N THR A 137 -16.41 -44.27 1.74
CA THR A 137 -16.54 -44.30 0.27
C THR A 137 -17.69 -43.40 -0.15
N ILE A 138 -17.40 -42.45 -1.03
CA ILE A 138 -18.41 -41.51 -1.56
C ILE A 138 -18.94 -42.03 -2.88
N HIS A 139 -20.25 -41.99 -3.01
CA HIS A 139 -21.00 -42.34 -4.20
C HIS A 139 -21.65 -41.10 -4.81
N THR A 140 -21.83 -41.11 -6.13
CA THR A 140 -22.57 -40.09 -6.87
C THR A 140 -23.92 -40.67 -7.30
N GLY A 141 -25.01 -39.98 -6.96
CA GLY A 141 -26.35 -40.36 -7.39
C GLY A 141 -26.64 -39.90 -8.82
N SER A 142 -27.71 -40.44 -9.43
CA SER A 142 -28.16 -40.07 -10.79
C SER A 142 -28.46 -38.58 -10.97
N ARG A 143 -28.76 -37.87 -9.88
CA ARG A 143 -29.00 -36.42 -9.86
C ARG A 143 -27.74 -35.59 -9.53
N GLY A 144 -26.56 -36.20 -9.56
CA GLY A 144 -25.26 -35.57 -9.30
C GLY A 144 -24.95 -35.28 -7.83
N GLY A 145 -25.89 -35.52 -6.90
CA GLY A 145 -25.64 -35.40 -5.46
C GLY A 145 -24.68 -36.48 -4.96
N GLN A 146 -23.72 -36.10 -4.12
CA GLN A 146 -22.76 -37.02 -3.51
C GLN A 146 -23.20 -37.42 -2.11
N TYR A 147 -22.96 -38.68 -1.74
CA TYR A 147 -23.38 -39.24 -0.45
C TYR A 147 -22.52 -40.44 -0.04
N TYR A 148 -22.63 -40.83 1.22
CA TYR A 148 -22.14 -42.12 1.73
C TYR A 148 -23.25 -42.86 2.46
N TYR A 149 -23.07 -44.16 2.70
CA TYR A 149 -23.95 -44.94 3.58
C TYR A 149 -23.43 -44.87 5.01
N ASN A 150 -24.23 -44.35 5.93
CA ASN A 150 -23.86 -44.32 7.35
C ASN A 150 -24.04 -45.70 8.01
N SER A 151 -23.64 -45.83 9.28
CA SER A 151 -23.73 -47.10 10.04
C SER A 151 -25.14 -47.69 10.11
N ASN A 152 -26.18 -46.86 9.95
CA ASN A 152 -27.58 -47.29 9.93
C ASN A 152 -28.06 -47.68 8.51
N GLY A 153 -27.15 -47.78 7.53
CA GLY A 153 -27.46 -48.08 6.13
C GLY A 153 -28.12 -46.94 5.36
N ASN A 154 -28.24 -45.74 5.95
CA ASN A 154 -28.93 -44.61 5.34
C ASN A 154 -27.97 -43.73 4.52
N LYS A 155 -28.46 -43.20 3.40
CA LYS A 155 -27.71 -42.23 2.59
C LYS A 155 -27.57 -40.90 3.34
N THR A 156 -26.33 -40.48 3.55
CA THR A 156 -26.00 -39.16 4.10
C THR A 156 -25.31 -38.33 3.03
N TYR A 157 -25.99 -37.27 2.58
CA TYR A 157 -25.50 -36.40 1.52
C TYR A 157 -24.42 -35.45 2.03
N VAL A 158 -23.38 -35.27 1.20
CA VAL A 158 -22.22 -34.43 1.49
C VAL A 158 -22.06 -33.36 0.41
N PRO A 159 -21.40 -32.23 0.69
CA PRO A 159 -20.97 -31.30 -0.34
C PRO A 159 -20.15 -32.02 -1.41
N LYS A 160 -20.34 -31.64 -2.67
CA LYS A 160 -19.69 -32.30 -3.80
C LYS A 160 -18.19 -32.05 -3.77
N ARG A 161 -17.41 -33.05 -4.16
CA ARG A 161 -15.95 -32.97 -4.30
C ARG A 161 -15.49 -33.62 -5.60
N ASN A 162 -14.27 -33.31 -6.02
CA ASN A 162 -13.65 -34.02 -7.13
C ASN A 162 -13.29 -35.42 -6.63
N LEU A 163 -13.80 -36.45 -7.32
CA LEU A 163 -13.58 -37.86 -7.00
C LEU A 163 -12.39 -38.41 -7.79
#